data_AF-A0A535FCG2-F1
#
_entry.id   AF-A0A535FCG2-F1
#
_cell.length_a   1.000
_cell.length_b   1.000
_cell.length_c   1.000
_cell.angle_alpha   90.00
_cell.angle_beta   90.00
_cell.angle_gamma   90.00
#
_symmetry.space_group_name_H-M   'P 1'
#
loop_
_entity.id
_entity.type
_entity.pdbx_description
1 polymer ?
#
loop_
_entity_poly.entity_id
_entity_poly.type
_entity_poly.pdbx_seq_one_letter_code
_entity_poly.pdbx_strand_id
1 'polypeptide(L)'
;MQPISYPPNTGSFANLSEEDKKKRLDAMVKLWQSDTERRLQREGYAEFRKAMGLDEYRYAVWLRFPEWERSVVVGQVVALRKGADTVETPVLFSLWRRELLLKTLPDWKKNLPHETVFNIVMCITPGGLGEGSKWAVAMPKEMIDRYRPGWPTQREWVAWTRSFDWLSVGIGFIRAMIDTLDAQ
;
A
#
# COMPACT_ATOMS: atom_id res chain seq x y z
N MET A 1 -6.73 23.40 21.03
CA MET A 1 -6.35 22.73 19.77
C MET A 1 -7.45 22.97 18.77
N GLN A 2 -7.18 23.62 17.63
CA GLN A 2 -8.16 23.66 16.54
C GLN A 2 -8.40 22.22 16.04
N PRO A 3 -9.65 21.80 15.78
CA PRO A 3 -9.90 20.48 15.22
C PRO A 3 -9.18 20.41 13.88
N ILE A 4 -8.27 19.43 13.74
CA ILE A 4 -7.65 19.13 12.44
C ILE A 4 -8.82 18.75 11.52
N SER A 5 -9.15 19.65 10.59
CA SER A 5 -10.23 19.43 9.65
C SER A 5 -9.83 18.30 8.71
N TYR A 6 -10.63 17.26 8.65
CA TYR A 6 -10.40 16.14 7.75
C TYR A 6 -10.47 16.63 6.30
N PRO A 7 -9.44 16.38 5.46
CA PRO A 7 -9.44 16.89 4.10
C PRO A 7 -10.65 16.37 3.29
N PRO A 8 -11.37 17.23 2.55
CA PRO A 8 -12.57 16.81 1.81
C PRO A 8 -12.22 15.89 0.64
N ASN A 9 -13.13 15.01 0.24
CA ASN A 9 -12.95 14.20 -0.97
C ASN A 9 -12.88 15.09 -2.22
N THR A 10 -12.03 14.74 -3.19
CA THR A 10 -11.83 15.51 -4.42
C THR A 10 -11.95 14.65 -5.68
N GLY A 11 -12.03 15.27 -6.85
CA GLY A 11 -12.08 14.57 -8.13
C GLY A 11 -13.51 14.22 -8.59
N SER A 12 -13.63 13.78 -9.84
CA SER A 12 -14.92 13.50 -10.50
C SER A 12 -15.72 12.37 -9.86
N PHE A 13 -15.05 11.50 -9.09
CA PHE A 13 -15.67 10.35 -8.45
C PHE A 13 -16.13 10.61 -7.01
N ALA A 14 -15.86 11.79 -6.44
CA ALA A 14 -16.21 12.10 -5.05
C ALA A 14 -17.73 12.09 -4.80
N ASN A 15 -18.50 12.47 -5.82
CA ASN A 15 -19.96 12.59 -5.77
C ASN A 15 -20.71 11.35 -6.28
N LEU A 16 -19.99 10.25 -6.56
CA LEU A 16 -20.63 9.00 -6.96
C LEU A 16 -21.40 8.37 -5.79
N SER A 17 -22.37 7.51 -6.14
CA SER A 17 -23.07 6.69 -5.16
C SER A 17 -22.09 5.76 -4.43
N GLU A 18 -22.43 5.36 -3.20
CA GLU A 18 -21.62 4.41 -2.43
C GLU A 18 -21.48 3.05 -3.13
N GLU A 19 -22.50 2.64 -3.89
CA GLU A 19 -22.46 1.41 -4.70
C GLU A 19 -21.43 1.53 -5.83
N ASP A 20 -21.41 2.65 -6.55
CA ASP A 20 -20.45 2.86 -7.63
C ASP A 20 -19.02 3.00 -7.11
N LYS A 21 -18.84 3.68 -5.97
CA LYS A 21 -17.57 3.74 -5.25
C LYS A 21 -17.08 2.35 -4.89
N LYS A 22 -17.95 1.50 -4.32
CA LYS A 22 -17.62 0.10 -4.01
C LYS A 22 -17.20 -0.68 -5.26
N LYS A 23 -18.00 -0.63 -6.34
CA LYS A 23 -17.68 -1.30 -7.62
C LYS A 23 -16.30 -0.89 -8.14
N ARG A 24 -15.96 0.39 -8.03
CA ARG A 24 -14.65 0.92 -8.43
C ARG A 24 -13.51 0.39 -7.56
N LEU A 25 -13.69 0.32 -6.24
CA LEU A 25 -12.68 -0.26 -5.33
C LEU A 25 -12.46 -1.74 -5.60
N ASP A 26 -13.54 -2.50 -5.81
CA ASP A 26 -13.47 -3.92 -6.18
C ASP A 26 -12.72 -4.10 -7.51
N ALA A 27 -12.96 -3.21 -8.48
CA ALA A 27 -12.24 -3.21 -9.75
C ALA A 27 -10.75 -2.85 -9.57
N MET A 28 -10.41 -1.89 -8.71
CA MET A 28 -9.02 -1.53 -8.40
C MET A 28 -8.26 -2.68 -7.75
N VAL A 29 -8.89 -3.41 -6.81
CA VAL A 29 -8.33 -4.63 -6.20
C VAL A 29 -7.96 -5.65 -7.29
N LYS A 30 -8.90 -5.99 -8.18
CA LYS A 30 -8.67 -6.96 -9.25
C LYS A 30 -7.58 -6.52 -10.22
N LEU A 31 -7.63 -5.26 -10.65
CA LEU A 31 -6.68 -4.71 -11.62
C LEU A 31 -5.25 -4.79 -11.08
N TRP A 32 -5.06 -4.43 -9.82
CA TRP A 32 -3.73 -4.39 -9.22
C TRP A 32 -3.18 -5.74 -8.83
N GLN A 33 -4.04 -6.68 -8.44
CA GLN A 33 -3.62 -8.06 -8.30
C GLN A 33 -3.11 -8.61 -9.63
N SER A 34 -3.89 -8.44 -10.70
CA SER A 34 -3.49 -8.88 -12.05
C SER A 34 -2.23 -8.19 -12.58
N ASP A 35 -2.05 -6.90 -12.30
CA ASP A 35 -0.83 -6.17 -12.67
C ASP A 35 0.41 -6.74 -11.99
N THR A 36 0.30 -7.08 -10.70
CA THR A 36 1.42 -7.61 -9.90
C THR A 36 1.74 -9.05 -10.30
N GLU A 37 0.73 -9.86 -10.58
CA GLU A 37 0.90 -11.22 -11.13
C GLU A 37 1.63 -11.18 -12.48
N ARG A 38 1.21 -10.31 -13.39
CA ARG A 38 1.88 -10.11 -14.69
C ARG A 38 3.31 -9.64 -14.51
N ARG A 39 3.55 -8.75 -13.54
CA ARG A 39 4.89 -8.27 -13.22
C ARG A 39 5.81 -9.39 -12.72
N LEU A 40 5.30 -10.24 -11.82
CA LEU A 40 6.02 -11.42 -11.33
C LEU A 40 6.38 -12.38 -12.48
N GLN A 41 5.44 -12.63 -13.40
CA GLN A 41 5.68 -13.48 -14.57
C GLN A 41 6.73 -12.90 -15.51
N ARG A 42 6.71 -11.57 -15.73
CA ARG A 42 7.61 -10.87 -16.65
C ARG A 42 9.04 -10.71 -16.11
N GLU A 43 9.16 -10.31 -14.85
CA GLU A 43 10.47 -9.99 -14.23
C GLU A 43 11.20 -11.24 -13.72
N GLY A 44 10.46 -12.34 -13.53
CA GLY A 44 10.97 -13.54 -12.88
C GLY A 44 11.03 -13.40 -11.36
N TYR A 45 11.01 -14.53 -10.67
CA TYR A 45 10.83 -14.58 -9.22
C TYR A 45 11.96 -13.87 -8.43
N ALA A 46 13.22 -14.06 -8.81
CA ALA A 46 14.36 -13.50 -8.09
C ALA A 46 14.38 -11.96 -8.11
N GLU A 47 14.20 -11.36 -9.29
CA GLU A 47 14.16 -9.91 -9.45
C GLU A 47 12.91 -9.31 -8.80
N PHE A 48 11.77 -9.98 -8.91
CA PHE A 48 10.55 -9.57 -8.23
C PHE A 48 10.73 -9.54 -6.71
N ARG A 49 11.29 -10.62 -6.12
CA ARG A 49 11.56 -10.73 -4.68
C ARG A 49 12.43 -9.58 -4.19
N LYS A 50 13.55 -9.33 -4.87
CA LYS A 50 14.48 -8.23 -4.56
C LYS A 50 13.81 -6.87 -4.72
N ALA A 51 13.07 -6.66 -5.80
CA ALA A 51 12.38 -5.39 -6.04
C ALA A 51 11.28 -5.09 -5.02
N MET A 52 10.69 -6.12 -4.41
CA MET A 52 9.71 -5.98 -3.32
C MET A 52 10.37 -5.90 -1.93
N GLY A 53 11.69 -6.00 -1.83
CA GLY A 53 12.41 -6.03 -0.55
C GLY A 53 12.14 -7.28 0.28
N LEU A 54 11.72 -8.38 -0.34
CA LEU A 54 11.40 -9.65 0.35
C LEU A 54 12.63 -10.53 0.62
N ASP A 55 13.81 -10.02 0.30
CA ASP A 55 15.10 -10.52 0.77
C ASP A 55 15.40 -10.05 2.20
N GLU A 56 14.99 -8.84 2.55
CA GLU A 56 15.21 -8.24 3.87
C GLU A 56 13.96 -8.19 4.77
N TYR A 57 12.77 -8.21 4.16
CA TYR A 57 11.51 -8.05 4.85
C TYR A 57 10.58 -9.25 4.63
N ARG A 58 9.68 -9.51 5.59
CA ARG A 58 8.74 -10.64 5.48
C ARG A 58 7.53 -10.32 4.60
N TYR A 59 7.08 -9.08 4.62
CA TYR A 59 5.92 -8.59 3.89
C TYR A 59 6.27 -7.30 3.15
N ALA A 60 5.71 -7.13 1.95
CA ALA A 60 5.64 -5.85 1.26
C ALA A 60 4.15 -5.48 1.09
N VAL A 61 3.74 -4.37 1.68
CA VAL A 61 2.36 -3.88 1.68
C VAL A 61 2.28 -2.63 0.82
N TRP A 62 1.66 -2.75 -0.34
CA TRP A 62 1.38 -1.65 -1.25
C TRP A 62 0.04 -1.05 -0.86
N LEU A 63 0.01 0.22 -0.48
CA LEU A 63 -1.19 0.94 -0.10
C LEU A 63 -1.47 2.02 -1.14
N ARG A 64 -2.73 2.09 -1.57
CA ARG A 64 -3.19 3.01 -2.60
C ARG A 64 -4.47 3.70 -2.17
N PHE A 65 -4.47 5.02 -2.28
CA PHE A 65 -5.47 5.90 -1.69
C PHE A 65 -6.16 6.70 -2.80
N PRO A 66 -7.44 6.43 -3.09
CA PRO A 66 -8.18 7.23 -4.06
C PRO A 66 -8.43 8.64 -3.53
N GLU A 67 -8.27 9.66 -4.37
CA GLU A 67 -8.58 11.05 -3.98
C GLU A 67 -10.06 11.29 -3.65
N TRP A 68 -10.94 10.46 -4.23
CA TRP A 68 -12.39 10.59 -4.16
C TRP A 68 -13.02 9.96 -2.92
N GLU A 69 -12.27 9.16 -2.15
CA GLU A 69 -12.68 8.64 -0.85
C GLU A 69 -11.46 8.48 0.06
N ARG A 70 -11.11 9.57 0.76
CA ARG A 70 -9.87 9.66 1.55
C ARG A 70 -9.85 8.74 2.76
N SER A 71 -11.00 8.19 3.17
CA SER A 71 -11.11 7.27 4.31
C SER A 71 -10.94 5.81 3.91
N VAL A 72 -10.76 5.55 2.61
CA VAL A 72 -10.57 4.22 2.06
C VAL A 72 -9.13 4.06 1.57
N VAL A 73 -8.62 2.86 1.77
CA VAL A 73 -7.34 2.42 1.25
C VAL A 73 -7.50 1.04 0.64
N VAL A 74 -6.91 0.87 -0.53
CA VAL A 74 -6.71 -0.42 -1.14
C VAL A 74 -5.30 -0.88 -0.80
N GLY A 75 -5.18 -2.06 -0.21
CA GLY A 75 -3.91 -2.64 0.18
C GLY A 75 -3.68 -3.94 -0.56
N GLN A 76 -2.45 -4.15 -1.02
CA GLN A 76 -1.96 -5.41 -1.51
C GLN A 76 -0.76 -5.86 -0.67
N VAL A 77 -0.88 -7.02 -0.06
CA VAL A 77 0.20 -7.69 0.67
C VAL A 77 0.86 -8.68 -0.29
N VAL A 78 2.17 -8.57 -0.39
CA VAL A 78 3.05 -9.56 -1.00
C VAL A 78 3.86 -10.20 0.12
N ALA A 79 3.81 -11.52 0.21
CA ALA A 79 4.55 -12.29 1.21
C ALA A 79 5.19 -13.51 0.57
N LEU A 80 6.17 -14.10 1.24
CA LEU A 80 6.75 -15.39 0.84
C LEU A 80 6.16 -16.50 1.70
N ARG A 81 5.47 -17.47 1.09
CA ARG A 81 5.00 -18.68 1.78
C ARG A 81 6.01 -19.79 1.54
N LYS A 82 6.42 -20.47 2.61
CA LYS A 82 7.24 -21.69 2.47
C LYS A 82 6.35 -22.78 1.86
N GLY A 83 6.71 -23.24 0.65
CA GLY A 83 6.13 -24.44 0.07
C GLY A 83 6.68 -25.71 0.73
N ALA A 84 6.09 -26.86 0.40
CA ALA A 84 6.55 -28.17 0.88
C ALA A 84 8.01 -28.47 0.45
N ASP A 85 8.41 -28.00 -0.72
CA ASP A 85 9.69 -28.34 -1.36
C ASP A 85 10.79 -27.28 -1.11
N THR A 86 10.74 -26.56 0.02
CA THR A 86 11.68 -25.49 0.42
C THR A 86 11.72 -24.23 -0.46
N VAL A 87 11.13 -24.25 -1.65
CA VAL A 87 10.97 -23.08 -2.51
C VAL A 87 9.88 -22.18 -1.93
N GLU A 88 10.24 -20.93 -1.59
CA GLU A 88 9.27 -19.93 -1.15
C GLU A 88 8.47 -19.41 -2.35
N THR A 89 7.15 -19.55 -2.32
CA THR A 89 6.28 -19.01 -3.37
C THR A 89 5.70 -17.66 -2.92
N PRO A 90 5.63 -16.67 -3.83
CA PRO A 90 5.03 -15.39 -3.49
C PRO A 90 3.52 -15.57 -3.38
N VAL A 91 2.95 -15.08 -2.29
CA VAL A 91 1.51 -14.96 -2.08
C VAL A 91 1.13 -13.50 -2.23
N LEU A 92 0.10 -13.27 -3.04
CA LEU A 92 -0.50 -11.96 -3.27
C LEU A 92 -1.89 -11.95 -2.65
N PHE A 93 -2.18 -10.92 -1.86
CA PHE A 93 -3.46 -10.74 -1.23
C PHE A 93 -3.87 -9.28 -1.32
N SER A 94 -5.01 -8.99 -1.93
CA SER A 94 -5.47 -7.62 -2.15
C SER A 94 -6.88 -7.44 -1.58
N LEU A 95 -7.10 -6.34 -0.86
CA LEU A 95 -8.44 -5.92 -0.43
C LEU A 95 -8.51 -4.40 -0.33
N TRP A 96 -9.71 -3.87 -0.12
CA TRP A 96 -9.89 -2.48 0.30
C TRP A 96 -10.59 -2.43 1.66
N ARG A 97 -10.24 -1.43 2.46
CA ARG A 97 -10.84 -1.20 3.78
C ARG A 97 -11.11 0.28 3.99
N ARG A 98 -12.08 0.59 4.85
CA ARG A 98 -12.20 1.90 5.48
C ARG A 98 -11.29 1.93 6.69
N GLU A 99 -10.44 2.94 6.79
CA GLU A 99 -9.47 3.08 7.87
C GLU A 99 -9.61 4.46 8.51
N LEU A 100 -10.02 4.47 9.79
CA LEU A 100 -10.28 5.72 10.51
C LEU A 100 -9.00 6.52 10.73
N LEU A 101 -7.86 5.86 10.86
CA LEU A 101 -6.57 6.54 11.00
C LEU A 101 -6.27 7.44 9.79
N LEU A 102 -6.80 7.14 8.60
CA LEU A 102 -6.63 8.00 7.43
C LEU A 102 -7.27 9.37 7.59
N LYS A 103 -8.14 9.54 8.59
CA LYS A 103 -8.67 10.87 8.95
C LYS A 103 -7.64 11.84 9.48
N THR A 104 -6.49 11.35 9.94
CA THR A 104 -5.38 12.18 10.40
C THR A 104 -4.27 12.28 9.36
N LEU A 105 -4.44 11.67 8.19
CA LEU A 105 -3.45 11.70 7.12
C LEU A 105 -3.25 13.14 6.61
N PRO A 106 -2.01 13.65 6.52
CA PRO A 106 -1.76 14.93 5.89
C PRO A 106 -2.26 14.94 4.45
N ASP A 107 -2.92 16.04 4.03
CA ASP A 107 -3.47 16.14 2.67
C ASP A 107 -2.37 15.97 1.62
N TRP A 108 -2.33 14.80 0.99
CA TRP A 108 -1.33 14.44 0.01
C TRP A 108 -1.49 15.24 -1.29
N LYS A 109 -2.68 15.81 -1.57
CA LYS A 109 -2.89 16.67 -2.76
C LYS A 109 -2.12 17.99 -2.68
N LYS A 110 -1.71 18.42 -1.49
CA LYS A 110 -0.79 19.56 -1.35
C LYS A 110 0.58 19.27 -1.97
N ASN A 111 1.03 18.02 -1.89
CA ASN A 111 2.33 17.59 -2.42
C ASN A 111 2.20 17.00 -3.83
N LEU A 112 1.04 16.45 -4.19
CA LEU A 112 0.78 15.76 -5.46
C LEU A 112 -0.55 16.25 -6.08
N PRO A 113 -0.64 17.51 -6.54
CA PRO A 113 -1.90 18.13 -6.95
C PRO A 113 -2.52 17.50 -8.20
N HIS A 114 -1.73 16.86 -9.06
CA HIS A 114 -2.19 16.28 -10.32
C HIS A 114 -2.51 14.78 -10.23
N GLU A 115 -2.16 14.13 -9.12
CA GLU A 115 -2.34 12.70 -8.98
C GLU A 115 -3.73 12.38 -8.43
N THR A 116 -4.37 11.35 -8.98
CA THR A 116 -5.71 10.90 -8.57
C THR A 116 -5.67 9.75 -7.57
N VAL A 117 -4.52 9.08 -7.49
CA VAL A 117 -4.24 8.01 -6.55
C VAL A 117 -2.89 8.27 -5.91
N PHE A 118 -2.86 8.22 -4.59
CA PHE A 118 -1.63 8.28 -3.82
C PHE A 118 -1.15 6.85 -3.50
N ASN A 119 0.13 6.55 -3.71
CA ASN A 119 0.69 5.20 -3.56
C ASN A 119 1.88 5.20 -2.60
N ILE A 120 1.99 4.16 -1.76
CA ILE A 120 3.12 3.95 -0.85
C ILE A 120 3.38 2.45 -0.71
N VAL A 121 4.64 2.08 -0.57
CA VAL A 121 5.03 0.69 -0.30
C VAL A 121 5.67 0.63 1.08
N MET A 122 5.19 -0.30 1.91
CA MET A 122 5.75 -0.59 3.21
C MET A 122 6.38 -1.98 3.21
N CYS A 123 7.65 -2.06 3.56
CA CYS A 123 8.30 -3.35 3.79
C CYS A 123 8.34 -3.60 5.31
N ILE A 124 7.86 -4.76 5.75
CA ILE A 124 7.60 -5.04 7.18
C ILE A 124 8.10 -6.45 7.52
N THR A 125 8.85 -6.54 8.61
CA THR A 125 9.12 -7.78 9.35
C THR A 125 8.60 -7.61 10.77
N PRO A 126 7.52 -8.31 11.15
CA PRO A 126 7.05 -8.32 12.53
C PRO A 126 8.17 -8.78 13.46
N GLY A 127 8.34 -8.10 14.59
CA GLY A 127 9.30 -8.50 15.62
C GLY A 127 8.82 -9.74 16.40
N GLY A 128 9.77 -10.52 16.90
CA GLY A 128 9.52 -11.60 17.86
C GLY A 128 9.37 -11.07 19.30
N LEU A 129 9.18 -11.97 20.26
CA LEU A 129 9.18 -11.63 21.68
C LEU A 129 10.53 -11.01 22.07
N GLY A 130 10.53 -9.70 22.38
CA GLY A 130 11.72 -8.93 22.77
C GLY A 130 12.41 -8.18 21.62
N GLU A 131 11.98 -8.37 20.37
CA GLU A 131 12.51 -7.67 19.20
C GLU A 131 11.47 -6.68 18.65
N GLY A 132 11.90 -5.46 18.32
CA GLY A 132 11.04 -4.49 17.67
C GLY A 132 10.76 -4.86 16.20
N SER A 133 9.60 -4.47 15.67
CA SER A 133 9.30 -4.66 14.24
C SER A 133 10.27 -3.84 13.37
N LYS A 134 10.92 -4.49 12.40
CA LYS A 134 11.70 -3.80 11.36
C LYS A 134 10.75 -3.41 10.24
N TRP A 135 10.69 -2.13 9.90
CA TRP A 135 9.91 -1.68 8.75
C TRP A 135 10.52 -0.46 8.07
N ALA A 136 10.21 -0.29 6.80
CA ALA A 136 10.61 0.84 6.01
C ALA A 136 9.50 1.23 5.03
N VAL A 137 9.49 2.50 4.66
CA VAL A 137 8.68 2.99 3.54
C VAL A 137 9.57 3.15 2.32
N ALA A 138 9.20 2.48 1.24
CA ALA A 138 9.81 2.64 -0.06
C ALA A 138 8.99 3.60 -0.92
N MET A 139 9.68 4.44 -1.69
CA MET A 139 9.05 5.21 -2.75
C MET A 139 8.77 4.26 -3.92
N PRO A 140 7.52 4.17 -4.41
CA PRO A 140 7.24 3.36 -5.60
C PRO A 140 8.09 3.83 -6.78
N LYS A 141 8.57 2.91 -7.62
CA LYS A 141 9.45 3.26 -8.75
C LYS A 141 8.79 4.30 -9.66
N GLU A 142 7.50 4.14 -9.91
CA GLU A 142 6.69 5.05 -10.72
C GLU A 142 6.58 6.48 -10.16
N MET A 143 7.00 6.71 -8.92
CA MET A 143 6.97 8.00 -8.25
C MET A 143 8.33 8.68 -8.13
N ILE A 144 9.43 7.96 -8.34
CA ILE A 144 10.77 8.56 -8.24
C ILE A 144 10.90 9.66 -9.31
N ASP A 145 11.43 10.82 -8.93
CA ASP A 145 11.53 12.02 -9.78
C ASP A 145 12.17 11.74 -11.16
N ARG A 146 13.13 10.81 -11.22
CA ARG A 146 13.71 10.31 -12.48
C ARG A 146 12.66 9.80 -13.47
N TYR A 147 11.59 9.17 -13.00
CA TYR A 147 10.51 8.61 -13.82
C TYR A 147 9.33 9.57 -13.95
N ARG A 148 9.12 10.49 -13.00
CA ARG A 148 8.10 11.53 -13.07
C ARG A 148 8.63 12.88 -12.54
N PRO A 149 9.18 13.72 -13.43
CA PRO A 149 9.66 15.04 -13.07
C PRO A 149 8.58 15.88 -12.37
N GLY A 150 8.93 16.52 -11.26
CA GLY A 150 8.01 17.37 -10.47
C GLY A 150 7.31 16.65 -9.32
N TRP A 151 7.66 15.39 -9.07
CA TRP A 151 7.29 14.67 -7.85
C TRP A 151 8.24 15.00 -6.68
N PRO A 152 7.81 14.76 -5.42
CA PRO A 152 8.68 14.93 -4.26
C PRO A 152 9.98 14.15 -4.40
N THR A 153 11.08 14.76 -3.97
CA THR A 153 12.35 14.04 -3.85
C THR A 153 12.25 12.89 -2.86
N GLN A 154 13.15 11.91 -2.94
CA GLN A 154 13.22 10.81 -1.96
C GLN A 154 13.27 11.32 -0.51
N ARG A 155 13.93 12.45 -0.25
CA ARG A 155 14.03 13.03 1.09
C ARG A 155 12.69 13.57 1.58
N GLU A 156 11.98 14.33 0.74
CA GLU A 156 10.65 14.87 1.04
C GLU A 156 9.63 13.76 1.21
N TRP A 157 9.73 12.72 0.38
CA TRP A 157 8.95 11.50 0.51
C TRP A 157 9.15 10.83 1.87
N VAL A 158 10.40 10.60 2.27
CA VAL A 158 10.71 9.99 3.58
C VAL A 158 10.24 10.88 4.73
N ALA A 159 10.42 12.20 4.64
CA ALA A 159 9.97 13.13 5.67
C ALA A 159 8.45 13.09 5.83
N TRP A 160 7.70 13.13 4.72
CA TRP A 160 6.24 13.06 4.74
C TRP A 160 5.74 11.71 5.26
N THR A 161 6.34 10.60 4.82
CA THR A 161 5.95 9.27 5.27
C THR A 161 6.28 9.02 6.75
N ARG A 162 7.24 9.72 7.34
CA ARG A 162 7.47 9.66 8.80
C ARG A 162 6.45 10.44 9.64
N SER A 163 5.62 11.28 9.03
CA SER A 163 4.65 12.12 9.74
C SER A 163 3.33 11.39 10.07
N PHE A 164 3.17 10.14 9.63
CA PHE A 164 1.95 9.36 9.76
C PHE A 164 2.26 7.90 10.13
N ASP A 165 1.39 7.27 10.92
CA ASP A 165 1.56 5.88 11.37
C ASP A 165 1.09 4.90 10.30
N TRP A 166 1.93 4.70 9.28
CA TRP A 166 1.66 3.74 8.21
C TRP A 166 1.65 2.31 8.71
N LEU A 167 2.43 1.99 9.74
CA LEU A 167 2.57 0.63 10.25
C LEU A 167 1.22 0.10 10.75
N SER A 168 0.47 0.93 11.49
CA SER A 168 -0.89 0.61 11.92
C SER A 168 -1.84 0.32 10.75
N VAL A 169 -1.74 1.06 9.64
CA VAL A 169 -2.53 0.79 8.43
C VAL A 169 -2.10 -0.53 7.78
N GLY A 170 -0.80 -0.73 7.57
CA GLY A 170 -0.25 -1.89 6.90
C GLY A 170 -0.49 -3.21 7.63
N ILE A 171 -0.35 -3.24 8.97
CA ILE A 171 -0.61 -4.42 9.80
C ILE A 171 -2.04 -4.91 9.63
N GLY A 172 -3.00 -4.00 9.47
CA GLY A 172 -4.40 -4.35 9.24
C GLY A 172 -4.61 -5.24 8.01
N PHE A 173 -3.84 -5.04 6.94
CA PHE A 173 -3.89 -5.88 5.74
C PHE A 173 -3.16 -7.21 5.93
N ILE A 174 -2.02 -7.21 6.63
CA ILE A 174 -1.28 -8.45 6.93
C ILE A 174 -2.14 -9.41 7.77
N ARG A 175 -2.83 -8.89 8.80
CA ARG A 175 -3.75 -9.70 9.62
C ARG A 175 -4.87 -10.30 8.78
N ALA A 176 -5.55 -9.48 7.98
CA ALA A 176 -6.61 -9.95 7.09
C ALA A 176 -6.12 -11.03 6.11
N MET A 177 -4.88 -10.92 5.62
CA MET A 177 -4.26 -11.96 4.79
C MET A 177 -4.09 -13.26 5.56
N ILE A 178 -3.47 -13.21 6.75
CA ILE A 178 -3.23 -14.40 7.58
C ILE A 178 -4.55 -15.09 7.90
N ASP A 179 -5.55 -14.34 8.38
CA ASP A 179 -6.87 -14.87 8.72
C ASP A 179 -7.56 -15.54 7.52
N THR A 180 -7.36 -15.01 6.31
CA THR A 180 -7.93 -15.58 5.08
C THR A 180 -7.18 -16.83 4.62
N LEU A 181 -5.84 -16.85 4.76
CA LEU A 181 -5.02 -17.98 4.34
C LEU A 181 -5.10 -19.17 5.30
N ASP A 182 -5.33 -18.93 6.59
CA ASP A 182 -5.51 -19.97 7.61
C ASP A 182 -6.92 -20.60 7.57
N ALA A 183 -7.89 -19.92 6.96
CA ALA A 183 -9.25 -20.41 6.76
C ALA A 183 -9.41 -21.34 5.53
N GLN A 184 -8.34 -21.55 4.75
CA GLN A 184 -8.29 -22.41 3.55
C GLN A 184 -7.56 -23.72 3.83
#